data_AF-A0A9W9YJR3-F1
#
_entry.id   AF-A0A9W9YJR3-F1
#
_cell.length_a   1.000
_cell.length_b   1.000
_cell.length_c   1.000
_cell.angle_alpha   90.00
_cell.angle_beta   90.00
_cell.angle_gamma   90.00
#
_symmetry.space_group_name_H-M   'P 1'
#
loop_
_entity.id
_entity.type
_entity.pdbx_description
1 polymer ?
#
loop_
_entity_poly.entity_id
_entity_poly.type
_entity_poly.pdbx_seq_one_letter_code
_entity_poly.pdbx_strand_id
1 'polypeptide(L)'
;MRLKNYFGTRVAFYFAWLGTYNFMLLIAALVGLWCFVAGLGTMVTFIPVKEICDTNNSKLFYMCPLCDIDCSYWTLTKSCDYAKVTHLFDHEGTVFFAVFMSLWATVFSRGVAETSDKFSLRMGHVAV
;
A
#
# COMPACT_ATOMS: atom_id res chain seq x y z
N MET A 1 6.51 -18.48 -26.92
CA MET A 1 6.65 -18.25 -28.37
C MET A 1 5.41 -18.67 -29.19
N ARG A 2 4.69 -19.76 -28.84
CA ARG A 2 3.48 -20.20 -29.56
C ARG A 2 2.31 -19.20 -29.60
N LEU A 3 2.06 -18.43 -28.53
CA LEU A 3 0.94 -17.46 -28.44
C LEU A 3 1.04 -16.29 -29.42
N LYS A 4 2.25 -15.81 -29.72
CA LYS A 4 2.48 -14.62 -30.57
C LYS A 4 2.05 -14.83 -32.02
N ASN A 5 2.18 -16.06 -32.52
CA ASN A 5 1.89 -16.39 -33.91
C ASN A 5 0.39 -16.67 -34.16
N TYR A 6 -0.40 -16.90 -33.11
CA TYR A 6 -1.83 -17.21 -33.23
C TYR A 6 -2.74 -16.01 -32.92
N PHE A 7 -2.36 -15.16 -31.96
CA PHE A 7 -3.18 -14.02 -31.49
C PHE A 7 -2.66 -12.63 -31.94
N GLY A 8 -1.52 -12.57 -32.62
CA GLY A 8 -0.91 -11.32 -33.06
C GLY A 8 -0.10 -10.60 -31.97
N THR A 9 0.74 -9.66 -32.42
CA THR A 9 1.77 -9.01 -31.60
C THR A 9 1.21 -8.10 -30.51
N ARG A 10 0.06 -7.48 -30.74
CA ARG A 10 -0.60 -6.60 -29.75
C ARG A 10 -1.07 -7.40 -28.53
N VAL A 11 -1.76 -8.52 -28.73
CA VAL A 11 -2.27 -9.37 -27.63
C VAL A 11 -1.13 -10.04 -26.87
N ALA A 12 -0.08 -10.46 -27.55
CA ALA A 12 1.10 -11.05 -26.91
C ALA A 12 1.86 -10.04 -26.02
N PHE A 13 1.89 -8.76 -26.41
CA PHE A 13 2.51 -7.70 -25.60
C PHE A 13 1.71 -7.42 -24.32
N TYR A 14 0.38 -7.35 -24.40
CA TYR A 14 -0.49 -7.19 -23.21
C TYR A 14 -0.28 -8.31 -22.18
N PHE A 15 -0.23 -9.57 -22.63
CA PHE A 15 -0.01 -10.70 -21.72
C PHE A 15 1.40 -10.70 -21.10
N ALA A 16 2.44 -10.31 -21.84
CA ALA A 16 3.80 -10.19 -21.31
C ALA A 16 3.92 -9.08 -20.26
N TRP A 17 3.25 -7.95 -20.50
CA TRP A 17 3.17 -6.84 -19.57
C TRP A 17 2.41 -7.18 -18.29
N LEU A 18 1.24 -7.82 -18.44
CA LEU A 18 0.40 -8.25 -17.32
C LEU A 18 1.09 -9.28 -16.42
N GLY A 19 1.89 -10.18 -17.00
CA GLY A 19 2.69 -11.14 -16.24
C GLY A 19 3.78 -10.45 -15.40
N THR A 20 4.47 -9.47 -15.99
CA THR A 20 5.48 -8.66 -15.29
C THR A 20 4.87 -7.85 -14.15
N TYR A 21 3.68 -7.26 -14.38
CA TYR A 21 2.91 -6.54 -13.37
C TYR A 21 2.56 -7.42 -12.17
N ASN A 22 1.97 -8.60 -12.42
CA ASN A 22 1.58 -9.54 -11.35
C ASN A 22 2.78 -10.04 -10.55
N PHE A 23 3.92 -10.32 -11.21
CA PHE A 23 5.11 -10.79 -10.50
C PHE A 23 5.66 -9.75 -9.52
N MET A 24 5.72 -8.48 -9.90
CA MET A 24 6.18 -7.43 -8.98
C MET A 24 5.13 -7.04 -7.93
N LEU A 25 3.83 -7.17 -8.24
CA LEU A 25 2.77 -7.07 -7.23
C LEU A 25 2.86 -8.17 -6.18
N LEU A 26 3.24 -9.40 -6.57
CA LEU A 26 3.48 -10.48 -5.63
C LEU A 26 4.59 -10.11 -4.64
N ILE A 27 5.70 -9.53 -5.14
CA ILE A 27 6.80 -9.07 -4.29
C ILE A 27 6.32 -7.92 -3.38
N ALA A 28 5.57 -6.96 -3.91
CA ALA A 28 5.00 -5.86 -3.13
C ALA A 28 4.09 -6.36 -2.01
N ALA A 29 3.24 -7.36 -2.29
CA ALA A 29 2.35 -7.98 -1.33
C ALA A 29 3.11 -8.72 -0.22
N LEU A 30 4.19 -9.43 -0.55
CA LEU A 30 5.03 -10.08 0.45
C LEU A 30 5.71 -9.08 1.38
N VAL A 31 6.25 -7.98 0.84
CA VAL A 31 6.86 -6.90 1.64
C VAL A 31 5.81 -6.23 2.52
N GLY A 32 4.62 -5.92 1.97
CA GLY A 32 3.52 -5.34 2.74
C GLY A 32 3.02 -6.25 3.87
N LEU A 33 2.90 -7.55 3.61
CA LEU A 33 2.53 -8.55 4.62
C LEU A 33 3.61 -8.65 5.71
N TRP A 34 4.89 -8.62 5.33
CA TRP A 34 5.99 -8.62 6.28
C TRP A 34 5.97 -7.40 7.20
N CYS A 35 5.78 -6.20 6.64
CA CYS A 35 5.63 -4.96 7.40
C CYS A 35 4.42 -5.02 8.36
N PHE A 36 3.30 -5.60 7.91
CA PHE A 36 2.11 -5.77 8.74
C PHE A 36 2.36 -6.68 9.96
N VAL A 37 3.04 -7.81 9.75
CA VAL A 37 3.41 -8.75 10.83
C VAL A 37 4.41 -8.11 11.80
N ALA A 38 5.38 -7.35 11.30
CA ALA A 38 6.32 -6.60 12.15
C ALA A 38 5.62 -5.52 12.99
N GLY A 39 4.64 -4.81 12.40
CA GLY A 39 3.80 -3.84 13.10
C GLY A 39 2.97 -4.47 14.22
N LEU A 40 2.41 -5.66 13.99
CA LEU A 40 1.66 -6.43 15.01
C LEU A 40 2.55 -6.78 16.22
N GLY A 41 3.79 -7.21 15.99
CA GLY A 41 4.72 -7.53 17.07
C GLY A 41 5.11 -6.32 17.92
N THR A 42 5.17 -5.14 17.31
CA THR A 42 5.62 -3.90 17.95
C THR A 42 4.49 -3.14 18.67
N MET A 43 3.21 -3.50 18.43
CA MET A 43 2.08 -2.85 19.11
C MET A 43 2.08 -3.00 20.64
N VAL A 44 2.64 -4.10 21.15
CA VAL A 44 2.60 -4.43 22.58
C VAL A 44 3.67 -3.64 23.36
N THR A 45 4.74 -3.22 22.70
CA THR A 45 5.88 -2.54 23.33
C THR A 45 5.82 -1.02 23.18
N PHE A 46 4.97 -0.49 22.31
CA PHE A 46 4.86 0.96 22.10
C PHE A 46 4.15 1.67 23.27
N ILE A 47 4.88 2.62 23.87
CA ILE A 47 4.45 3.44 25.00
C ILE A 47 3.11 4.14 24.77
N PRO A 48 2.84 4.84 23.64
CA PRO A 48 1.56 5.54 23.47
C PRO A 48 0.37 4.59 23.39
N VAL A 49 0.52 3.41 22.77
CA VAL A 49 -0.56 2.41 22.72
C VAL A 49 -0.85 1.87 24.12
N LYS A 50 0.20 1.65 24.92
CA LYS A 50 0.07 1.20 26.31
C LYS A 50 -0.66 2.22 27.19
N GLU A 51 -0.34 3.50 27.07
CA GLU A 51 -0.99 4.57 27.83
C GLU A 51 -2.47 4.76 27.44
N ILE A 52 -2.79 4.72 26.14
CA ILE A 52 -4.16 4.86 25.63
C ILE A 52 -5.03 3.66 26.06
N CYS A 53 -4.46 2.46 26.04
CA CYS A 53 -5.17 1.23 26.39
C CYS A 53 -5.20 0.93 27.90
N ASP A 54 -4.55 1.73 28.75
CA ASP A 54 -4.58 1.52 30.20
C ASP A 54 -5.91 1.97 30.82
N THR A 55 -6.64 1.02 31.41
CA THR A 55 -7.91 1.26 32.08
C THR A 55 -7.77 2.14 33.32
N ASN A 56 -6.59 2.22 33.95
CA ASN A 56 -6.36 3.11 35.10
C ASN A 56 -6.39 4.59 34.69
N ASN A 57 -5.89 4.89 33.49
CA ASN A 57 -5.87 6.22 32.88
C ASN A 57 -7.23 6.61 32.26
N SER A 58 -8.16 5.65 32.11
CA SER A 58 -9.47 5.86 31.49
C SER A 58 -10.37 6.91 32.18
N LYS A 59 -10.17 7.15 33.48
CA LYS A 59 -10.88 8.18 34.24
C LYS A 59 -10.17 9.54 34.25
N LEU A 60 -8.90 9.57 33.87
CA LEU A 60 -8.05 10.77 33.89
C LEU A 60 -8.09 11.51 32.54
N PHE A 61 -8.25 10.76 31.43
CA PHE A 61 -8.30 11.30 30.07
C PHE A 61 -9.71 11.16 29.46
N TYR A 62 -10.54 12.18 29.67
CA TYR A 62 -11.82 12.37 28.96
C TYR A 62 -11.64 13.36 27.81
N MET A 63 -12.31 13.08 26.69
CA MET A 63 -12.25 13.90 25.49
C MET A 63 -13.53 14.71 25.34
N CYS A 64 -13.39 15.92 24.79
CA CYS A 64 -14.53 16.75 24.47
C CYS A 64 -15.41 16.08 23.40
N PRO A 65 -16.74 16.28 23.46
CA PRO A 65 -17.62 15.86 22.39
C PRO A 65 -17.27 16.59 21.10
N LEU A 66 -17.46 15.92 19.95
CA LEU A 66 -17.20 16.50 18.63
C LEU A 66 -18.36 17.36 18.10
N CYS A 67 -19.49 17.42 18.82
CA CYS A 67 -20.70 18.14 18.41
C CYS A 67 -21.20 19.07 19.53
N ASP A 68 -21.84 20.18 19.14
CA ASP A 68 -22.40 21.19 20.06
C ASP A 68 -23.69 20.75 20.79
N ILE A 69 -24.44 19.78 20.26
CA ILE A 69 -25.78 19.41 20.77
C ILE A 69 -25.84 17.90 21.04
N ASP A 70 -26.24 17.51 22.25
CA ASP A 70 -26.55 16.14 22.69
C ASP A 70 -25.46 15.07 22.43
N CYS A 71 -24.17 15.41 22.59
CA CYS A 71 -23.08 14.43 22.55
C CYS A 71 -22.48 14.19 23.93
N SER A 72 -22.42 12.92 24.32
CA SER A 72 -21.82 12.50 25.59
C SER A 72 -20.30 12.54 25.52
N TYR A 73 -19.67 12.93 26.62
CA TYR A 73 -18.22 12.85 26.81
C TYR A 73 -17.76 11.39 26.75
N TRP A 74 -16.62 11.17 26.07
CA TRP A 74 -16.08 9.83 25.82
C TRP A 74 -14.67 9.73 26.39
N THR A 75 -14.27 8.51 26.78
CA THR A 75 -12.95 8.27 27.37
C THR A 75 -11.96 7.84 26.30
N LEU A 76 -10.71 8.29 26.43
CA LEU A 76 -9.63 8.02 25.45
C LEU A 76 -9.39 6.51 25.25
N THR A 77 -9.58 5.70 26.29
CA THR A 77 -9.44 4.23 26.26
C THR A 77 -10.43 3.54 25.33
N LYS A 78 -11.59 4.14 25.03
CA LYS A 78 -12.54 3.58 24.06
C LYS A 78 -11.97 3.53 22.64
N SER A 79 -10.96 4.34 22.35
CA SER A 79 -10.29 4.38 21.05
C SER A 79 -8.97 3.59 21.01
N CYS A 80 -8.73 2.71 21.98
CA CYS A 80 -7.56 1.84 22.04
C CYS A 80 -7.35 1.02 20.75
N ASP A 81 -8.42 0.47 20.17
CA ASP A 81 -8.30 -0.29 18.91
C ASP A 81 -7.95 0.60 17.72
N TYR A 82 -8.49 1.82 17.66
CA TYR A 82 -8.08 2.79 16.65
C TYR A 82 -6.61 3.17 16.79
N ALA A 83 -6.12 3.41 18.02
CA ALA A 83 -4.72 3.73 18.28
C ALA A 83 -3.77 2.59 17.87
N LYS A 84 -4.15 1.34 18.11
CA LYS A 84 -3.40 0.15 17.64
C LYS A 84 -3.33 0.09 16.12
N VAL A 85 -4.47 0.30 15.45
CA VAL A 85 -4.57 0.26 13.98
C VAL A 85 -3.74 1.39 13.38
N THR A 86 -3.85 2.61 13.89
CA THR A 86 -3.05 3.77 13.44
C THR A 86 -1.56 3.50 13.62
N HIS A 87 -1.12 2.99 14.77
CA HIS A 87 0.29 2.65 15.00
C HIS A 87 0.82 1.60 14.01
N LEU A 88 -0.01 0.64 13.59
CA LEU A 88 0.36 -0.35 12.60
C LEU A 88 0.59 0.26 11.21
N PHE A 89 -0.25 1.22 10.83
CA PHE A 89 -0.13 1.92 9.54
C PHE A 89 0.96 2.99 9.54
N ASP A 90 1.21 3.65 10.66
CA ASP A 90 2.26 4.67 10.81
C ASP A 90 3.64 4.07 11.15
N HIS A 91 3.78 2.75 11.09
CA HIS A 91 5.08 2.12 11.27
C HIS A 91 6.03 2.48 10.12
N GLU A 92 7.33 2.54 10.40
CA GLU A 92 8.39 2.91 9.43
C GLU A 92 8.36 2.08 8.14
N GLY A 93 7.82 0.85 8.20
CA GLY A 93 7.61 -0.02 7.05
C GLY A 93 6.68 0.55 5.96
N THR A 94 5.66 1.34 6.32
CA THR A 94 4.71 1.90 5.36
C THR A 94 5.34 3.00 4.51
N VAL A 95 6.27 3.77 5.09
CA VAL A 95 7.06 4.77 4.37
C VAL A 95 7.93 4.10 3.32
N PHE A 96 8.60 3.01 3.69
CA PHE A 96 9.40 2.22 2.75
C PHE A 96 8.55 1.63 1.62
N PHE A 97 7.37 1.08 1.95
CA PHE A 97 6.43 0.56 0.97
C PHE A 97 5.94 1.65 -0.02
N ALA A 98 5.65 2.86 0.46
CA ALA A 98 5.24 3.97 -0.39
C ALA A 98 6.33 4.40 -1.40
N VAL A 99 7.59 4.43 -0.97
CA VAL A 99 8.74 4.70 -1.86
C VAL A 99 8.88 3.60 -2.90
N PHE A 100 8.77 2.33 -2.50
CA PHE A 100 8.83 1.19 -3.41
C PHE A 100 7.73 1.27 -4.48
N MET A 101 6.49 1.57 -4.10
CA MET A 101 5.38 1.73 -5.03
C MET A 101 5.58 2.89 -6.01
N SER A 102 6.20 3.98 -5.56
CA SER A 102 6.51 5.15 -6.39
C SER A 102 7.59 4.86 -7.44
N LEU A 103 8.66 4.16 -7.03
CA LEU A 103 9.72 3.70 -7.93
C LEU A 103 9.17 2.68 -8.94
N TRP A 104 8.34 1.75 -8.47
CA TRP A 104 7.66 0.77 -9.31
C TRP A 104 6.81 1.43 -10.39
N ALA A 105 5.93 2.36 -10.02
CA ALA A 105 5.09 3.07 -10.97
C ALA A 105 5.93 3.79 -12.04
N THR A 106 7.04 4.40 -11.64
CA THR A 106 7.96 5.07 -12.56
C THR A 106 8.64 4.10 -13.53
N VAL A 107 9.14 2.96 -13.03
CA VAL A 107 9.76 1.91 -13.85
C VAL A 107 8.74 1.30 -14.79
N PHE A 108 7.52 1.06 -14.32
CA PHE A 108 6.41 0.51 -15.11
C PHE A 108 6.02 1.47 -16.25
N SER A 109 5.78 2.75 -15.95
CA SER A 109 5.47 3.74 -16.98
C SER A 109 6.60 3.86 -18.02
N ARG A 110 7.87 3.87 -17.58
CA ARG A 110 9.01 3.97 -18.52
C ARG A 110 9.25 2.70 -19.33
N GLY A 111 9.10 1.52 -18.74
CA GLY A 111 9.28 0.24 -19.44
C GLY A 111 8.24 0.03 -20.54
N VAL A 112 6.98 0.44 -20.29
CA VAL A 112 5.94 0.43 -21.32
C VAL A 112 6.21 1.46 -22.41
N ALA A 113 6.65 2.67 -22.04
CA ALA A 113 6.96 3.71 -23.01
C ALA A 113 8.09 3.26 -23.95
N GLU A 114 9.21 2.79 -23.41
CA GLU A 114 10.35 2.35 -24.21
C GLU A 114 10.00 1.15 -25.10
N THR A 115 9.21 0.20 -24.61
CA THR A 115 8.82 -0.95 -25.43
C THR A 115 7.83 -0.57 -26.54
N SER A 116 6.96 0.41 -26.28
CA SER A 116 6.05 0.98 -27.27
C SER A 116 6.81 1.73 -28.37
N ASP A 117 7.83 2.53 -28.00
CA ASP A 117 8.67 3.26 -28.96
C ASP A 117 9.53 2.32 -29.83
N LYS A 118 10.15 1.29 -29.21
CA LYS A 118 10.92 0.28 -29.96
C LYS A 118 10.05 -0.54 -30.91
N PHE A 119 8.78 -0.75 -30.56
CA PHE A 119 7.81 -1.42 -31.42
C PHE A 119 7.37 -0.54 -32.59
N SER A 120 7.14 0.76 -32.33
CA SER A 120 6.82 1.77 -33.35
C SER A 120 7.94 1.91 -34.39
N LEU A 121 9.19 2.01 -33.93
CA LEU A 121 10.38 2.11 -34.80
C LEU A 121 10.62 0.83 -35.62
N ARG A 122 10.34 -0.36 -35.07
CA ARG A 122 10.48 -1.62 -35.80
C ARG A 122 9.41 -1.85 -36.87
N MET A 123 8.26 -1.19 -36.79
CA MET A 123 7.18 -1.39 -37.75
C MET A 123 7.15 -0.36 -38.88
N GLY A 124 8.00 0.68 -38.88
CA GLY A 124 8.36 1.49 -40.06
C GLY A 124 7.24 2.15 -40.88
N HIS A 125 5.98 1.96 -40.52
CA HIS A 125 4.80 2.49 -41.19
C HIS A 125 3.60 2.25 -40.28
N VAL A 126 3.25 3.25 -39.48
CA VAL A 126 1.91 3.71 -39.10
C VAL A 126 2.18 4.76 -38.04
N ALA A 127 2.37 5.99 -38.50
CA ALA A 127 2.02 7.15 -37.70
C ALA A 127 0.53 7.00 -37.34
N VAL A 128 0.23 7.09 -36.04
CA VAL A 128 -1.08 7.56 -35.60
C VAL A 128 -1.08 9.08 -35.76
#